data_AF-A0A437MB72-F1
#
_entry.id   AF-A0A437MB72-F1
#
_cell.length_a   1.000
_cell.length_b   1.000
_cell.length_c   1.000
_cell.angle_alpha   90.00
_cell.angle_beta   90.00
_cell.angle_gamma   90.00
#
_symmetry.space_group_name_H-M   'P 1'
#
loop_
_entity.id
_entity.type
_entity.pdbx_description
1 polymer ?
#
loop_
_entity_poly.entity_id
_entity_poly.type
_entity_poly.pdbx_seq_one_letter_code
_entity_poly.pdbx_strand_id
1 'polypeptide(L)'
;MEIVKLDRGAQPPESSDYVAIVEEDGQFGFSGQIEKIHGPTKAQVFLIGPEWYPSFDEALTAGLAWADSHGAGRIYVEVAA
;
A
#
# COMPACT_ATOMS: atom_id res chain seq x y z
N MET A 1 11.51 3.96 -6.22
CA MET A 1 10.04 3.92 -6.14
C MET A 1 9.49 5.34 -6.15
N GLU A 2 8.50 5.62 -7.00
CA GLU A 2 7.72 6.87 -7.00
C GLU A 2 6.50 6.73 -6.07
N ILE A 3 6.20 7.75 -5.28
CA ILE A 3 5.07 7.74 -4.34
C ILE A 3 4.08 8.81 -4.75
N VAL A 4 2.84 8.41 -5.01
CA VAL A 4 1.72 9.32 -5.33
C VAL A 4 0.72 9.27 -4.18
N LYS A 5 0.53 10.37 -3.48
CA LYS A 5 -0.51 10.47 -2.45
C LYS A 5 -1.86 10.68 -3.12
N LEU A 6 -2.85 9.91 -2.69
CA LEU A 6 -4.24 10.05 -3.07
C LEU A 6 -5.01 10.84 -2.02
N ASP A 7 -6.06 11.53 -2.46
CA ASP A 7 -7.03 12.10 -1.54
C ASP A 7 -7.76 10.98 -0.77
N ARG A 8 -8.26 11.29 0.43
CA ARG A 8 -9.00 10.34 1.26
C ARG A 8 -10.25 9.84 0.50
N GLY A 9 -10.42 8.52 0.42
CA GLY A 9 -11.53 7.89 -0.31
C GLY A 9 -11.30 7.78 -1.81
N ALA A 10 -10.17 8.27 -2.34
CA ALA A 10 -9.84 8.14 -3.74
C ALA A 10 -9.18 6.79 -4.01
N GLN A 11 -9.70 6.07 -5.00
CA GLN A 11 -9.16 4.77 -5.37
C GLN A 11 -7.91 4.92 -6.26
N PRO A 12 -6.91 4.04 -6.08
CA PRO A 12 -5.83 3.92 -7.05
C PRO A 12 -6.39 3.44 -8.41
N PRO A 13 -5.69 3.72 -9.53
CA PRO A 13 -6.10 3.17 -10.82
C PRO A 13 -6.17 1.64 -10.77
N GLU A 14 -7.16 1.01 -11.42
CA GLU A 14 -7.49 -0.43 -11.31
C GLU A 14 -6.32 -1.40 -11.53
N SER A 15 -5.28 -0.98 -12.26
CA SER A 15 -4.08 -1.79 -12.56
C SER A 15 -2.80 -1.19 -11.96
N SER A 16 -2.91 -0.52 -10.81
CA SER A 16 -1.77 0.12 -10.14
C SER A 16 -1.43 -0.54 -8.81
N ASP A 17 -0.16 -0.48 -8.46
CA ASP A 17 0.32 -0.84 -7.14
C ASP A 17 -0.14 0.22 -6.13
N TYR A 18 -0.66 -0.23 -4.99
CA TYR A 18 -1.11 0.68 -3.93
C TYR A 18 -0.74 0.18 -2.54
N VAL A 19 -0.67 1.14 -1.62
CA VAL A 19 -0.64 0.93 -0.18
C VAL A 19 -1.73 1.81 0.43
N ALA A 20 -2.69 1.22 1.12
CA ALA A 20 -3.71 1.95 1.85
C ALA A 20 -3.36 1.93 3.33
N ILE A 21 -3.41 3.08 3.99
CA ILE A 21 -3.29 3.19 5.43
C ILE A 21 -4.69 3.36 6.00
N VAL A 22 -5.06 2.54 6.97
CA VAL A 22 -6.36 2.62 7.64
C VAL A 22 -6.14 3.07 9.08
N GLU A 23 -7.02 3.93 9.59
CA GLU A 23 -7.01 4.33 11.00
C GLU A 23 -8.19 3.67 11.71
N GLU A 24 -7.94 2.96 12.81
CA GLU A 24 -8.97 2.36 13.66
C GLU A 24 -8.58 2.56 15.13
N ASP A 25 -9.47 3.15 15.92
CA ASP A 25 -9.27 3.41 17.36
C ASP A 25 -7.94 4.13 17.70
N GLY A 26 -7.48 5.02 16.81
CA GLY A 26 -6.23 5.77 16.98
C GLY A 26 -4.95 4.97 16.70
N GLN A 27 -5.09 3.75 16.17
CA GLN A 27 -3.99 2.97 15.63
C GLN A 27 -4.08 2.91 14.10
N PHE A 28 -2.96 2.63 13.45
CA PHE A 28 -2.83 2.68 12.00
C PHE A 28 -2.47 1.30 11.46
N GLY A 29 -3.28 0.76 10.57
CA GLY A 29 -2.98 -0.45 9.81
C GLY A 29 -2.54 -0.07 8.40
N PHE A 30 -1.95 -1.00 7.67
CA PHE A 30 -1.81 -0.83 6.23
C PHE A 30 -2.28 -2.07 5.49
N SER A 31 -2.72 -1.90 4.26
CA SER A 31 -2.91 -2.96 3.29
C SER A 31 -2.25 -2.55 1.98
N GLY A 32 -2.04 -3.49 1.07
CA GLY A 32 -1.46 -3.17 -0.22
C GLY A 32 -1.72 -4.23 -1.27
N GLN A 33 -1.57 -3.80 -2.51
CA GLN A 33 -1.62 -4.65 -3.69
C GLN A 33 -0.49 -4.26 -4.62
N ILE A 34 0.21 -5.26 -5.15
CA ILE A 34 1.24 -5.07 -6.18
C ILE A 34 0.97 -6.03 -7.33
N GLU A 35 0.93 -5.50 -8.55
CA GLU A 35 0.91 -6.28 -9.78
C GLU A 35 2.33 -6.70 -10.15
N LYS A 36 2.59 -8.00 -10.19
CA LYS A 36 3.84 -8.59 -10.67
C LYS A 36 3.66 -9.21 -12.04
N ILE A 37 4.51 -8.83 -12.97
CA ILE A 37 4.62 -9.48 -14.29
C ILE A 37 5.71 -10.55 -14.22
N HIS A 38 5.32 -11.82 -14.38
CA HIS A 38 6.23 -12.96 -14.49
C HIS A 38 6.12 -13.58 -15.89
N GLY A 39 6.91 -13.08 -16.84
CA GLY A 39 6.82 -13.50 -18.23
C GLY A 39 5.45 -13.15 -18.84
N PRO A 40 4.69 -14.12 -19.40
CA PRO A 40 3.35 -13.85 -19.96
C PRO A 40 2.25 -13.71 -18.89
N THR A 41 2.56 -13.95 -17.61
CA THR A 41 1.56 -14.03 -16.53
C THR A 41 1.58 -12.77 -15.68
N LYS A 42 0.40 -12.20 -15.44
CA LYS A 42 0.17 -11.19 -14.39
C LYS A 42 -0.29 -11.87 -13.12
N ALA A 43 0.37 -11.57 -12.01
CA ALA A 43 -0.02 -12.02 -10.68
C ALA A 43 -0.21 -10.79 -9.78
N GLN A 44 -1.16 -10.85 -8.86
CA GLN A 44 -1.36 -9.81 -7.86
C GLN A 44 -0.94 -10.36 -6.50
N VAL A 45 -0.13 -9.57 -5.78
CA VAL A 45 0.24 -9.86 -4.40
C VAL A 45 -0.53 -8.89 -3.52
N PHE A 46 -1.33 -9.44 -2.62
CA PHE A 46 -2.08 -8.68 -1.62
C PHE A 46 -1.42 -8.83 -0.26
N LEU A 47 -1.43 -7.77 0.54
CA LEU A 47 -1.04 -7.81 1.94
C LEU A 47 -2.05 -7.06 2.78
N ILE A 48 -2.37 -7.63 3.94
CA ILE A 48 -2.91 -6.90 5.09
C ILE A 48 -1.79 -6.90 6.12
N GLY A 49 -1.37 -5.71 6.56
CA GLY A 49 -0.32 -5.51 7.54
C GLY A 49 -0.62 -6.34 8.80
N PRO A 50 0.38 -7.05 9.34
CA PRO A 50 0.14 -8.01 10.41
C PRO A 50 -0.14 -7.35 11.77
N GLU A 51 0.22 -6.07 11.92
CA GLU A 51 0.17 -5.34 13.19
C GLU A 51 -0.38 -3.92 12.98
N TRP A 52 -0.98 -3.40 14.03
CA TRP A 52 -1.40 -2.00 14.13
C TRP A 52 -0.25 -1.15 14.67
N TYR A 53 0.02 -0.04 14.01
CA TYR A 53 1.08 0.90 14.33
C TYR A 53 0.54 2.07 15.18
N PRO A 54 1.34 2.62 16.09
CA PRO A 54 0.95 3.75 16.93
C PRO A 54 0.90 5.09 16.18
N SER A 55 1.43 5.16 14.96
CA SER A 55 1.43 6.38 14.14
C SER A 55 1.26 6.09 12.66
N PHE A 56 0.70 7.06 11.94
CA PHE A 56 0.57 7.03 10.50
C PHE A 56 1.92 6.83 9.81
N ASP A 57 2.96 7.53 10.26
CA ASP A 57 4.29 7.48 9.65
C ASP A 57 4.94 6.09 9.79
N GLU A 58 4.68 5.39 10.90
CA GLU A 58 5.15 4.01 11.10
C GLU A 58 4.42 3.03 10.17
N ALA A 59 3.09 3.12 10.09
CA ALA A 59 2.30 2.29 9.17
C ALA A 59 2.70 2.54 7.71
N LEU A 60 2.88 3.81 7.34
CA LEU A 60 3.34 4.20 6.02
C LEU A 60 4.74 3.62 5.75
N THR A 61 5.68 3.79 6.67
CA THR A 61 7.05 3.28 6.51
C THR A 61 7.07 1.77 6.30
N ALA A 62 6.27 1.03 7.08
CA ALA A 62 6.15 -0.42 6.93
C ALA A 62 5.55 -0.82 5.57
N GLY A 63 4.47 -0.14 5.14
CA GLY A 63 3.86 -0.38 3.84
C GLY A 63 4.80 -0.07 2.66
N LEU A 64 5.57 1.03 2.75
CA LEU A 64 6.59 1.38 1.77
C LEU A 64 7.70 0.34 1.70
N ALA A 65 8.19 -0.13 2.84
CA ALA A 65 9.22 -1.16 2.91
C ALA A 65 8.74 -2.50 2.31
N TRP A 66 7.49 -2.87 2.59
CA TRP A 66 6.86 -4.01 1.95
C TRP A 66 6.82 -3.83 0.42
N ALA A 67 6.36 -2.67 -0.06
CA ALA A 67 6.23 -2.44 -1.49
C ALA A 67 7.57 -2.47 -2.23
N ASP A 68 8.61 -1.87 -1.62
CA ASP A 68 9.97 -1.87 -2.16
C ASP A 68 10.54 -3.30 -2.23
N SER A 69 10.34 -4.12 -1.18
CA SER A 69 10.76 -5.53 -1.17
C SER A 69 10.05 -6.38 -2.24
N HIS A 70 8.92 -5.90 -2.75
CA HIS A 70 8.16 -6.56 -3.82
C HIS A 70 8.43 -5.95 -5.20
N GLY A 71 9.31 -4.95 -5.30
CA GLY A 71 9.76 -4.39 -6.59
C GLY A 71 8.78 -3.39 -7.20
N ALA A 72 7.94 -2.73 -6.39
CA ALA A 72 7.03 -1.71 -6.89
C ALA A 72 7.80 -0.50 -7.44
N GLY A 73 7.55 -0.15 -8.71
CA GLY A 73 8.18 1.00 -9.37
C GLY A 73 7.53 2.33 -8.96
N ARG A 74 6.20 2.31 -8.81
CA ARG A 74 5.35 3.42 -8.39
C ARG A 74 4.26 2.86 -7.49
N ILE A 75 3.94 3.55 -6.41
CA ILE A 75 2.80 3.20 -5.58
C ILE A 75 1.89 4.39 -5.32
N TYR A 76 0.60 4.11 -5.15
CA TYR A 76 -0.38 5.07 -4.67
C TYR A 76 -0.64 4.86 -3.18
N VAL A 77 -0.65 5.95 -2.42
CA VAL A 77 -0.91 5.92 -0.97
C VAL A 77 -2.24 6.60 -0.67
N GLU A 78 -3.19 5.85 -0.13
CA GLU A 78 -4.48 6.36 0.36
C GLU A 78 -4.53 6.30 1.89
N VAL A 79 -5.21 7.26 2.52
CA VAL A 79 -5.59 7.17 3.94
C VAL A 79 -7.09 6.88 4.02
N ALA A 80 -7.45 5.65 4.34
CA ALA A 80 -8.83 5.27 4.64
C ALA A 80 -9.24 5.81 6.02
N ALA A 81 -10.52 6.15 6.15
CA ALA A 81 -11.14 6.65 7.37
C ALA A 81 -12.01 5.59 8.03
#